data_AF-A0A143XS01-F1
#
_entry.id   AF-A0A143XS01-F1
#
_cell.length_a   1.000
_cell.length_b   1.000
_cell.length_c   1.000
_cell.angle_alpha   90.00
_cell.angle_beta   90.00
_cell.angle_gamma   90.00
#
_symmetry.space_group_name_H-M   'P 1'
#
loop_
_entity.id
_entity.type
_entity.pdbx_description
1 polymer ?
#
loop_
_entity_poly.entity_id
_entity_poly.type
_entity_poly.pdbx_seq_one_letter_code
_entity_poly.pdbx_strand_id
1 'polypeptide(L)'
;MKSLLPLLLCGACALTGGPEGRAVEPAVIPESRAVAGDSGIAGGFDPVVPGATAFRLPEVPATLRDPADRADYLALHYWDRFDFTDTSSVARPEISEQAYVDFLSILPYARNAAAAVDTLYTRAAACTEVLYYFIELGDKYLYEPNSPMHDEELHILMLRSLTDNPRIAEIDKLRPRRLLEMALKNRPGERAADFGFLDRDGRERRMSHLEAEYTLLYFYDPTCDECERVKARLVSSPAIRAMVRSGRLAVLSVSVADGEAWREEVVPQGWTDGCDVAERLTRDGIYDLKAMPTLYLLDRGKRVLLKDASVDRIEARLGE
;
A
#
# COMPACT_ATOMS: atom_id res chain seq x y z
N MET A 1 -22.21 39.39 -35.17
CA MET A 1 -22.71 39.74 -36.51
C MET A 1 -22.79 38.48 -37.34
N LYS A 2 -24.01 38.12 -37.79
CA LYS A 2 -24.40 37.01 -38.69
C LYS A 2 -24.12 35.59 -38.13
N SER A 3 -25.04 34.64 -38.07
CA SER A 3 -26.35 34.48 -38.71
C SER A 3 -27.13 33.32 -38.03
N LEU A 4 -28.41 33.57 -37.70
CA LEU A 4 -29.62 32.72 -37.89
C LEU A 4 -29.50 31.18 -37.63
N LEU A 5 -30.11 30.56 -36.59
CA LEU A 5 -31.54 30.19 -36.36
C LEU A 5 -32.19 29.48 -37.59
N PRO A 6 -33.16 28.52 -37.47
CA PRO A 6 -34.04 28.30 -36.31
C PRO A 6 -34.74 26.92 -36.06
N LEU A 7 -35.50 26.86 -34.94
CA LEU A 7 -36.87 26.29 -34.72
C LEU A 7 -37.12 24.78 -35.09
N LEU A 8 -37.87 23.94 -34.37
CA LEU A 8 -39.15 24.01 -33.63
C LEU A 8 -39.21 22.77 -32.69
N LEU A 9 -39.57 22.88 -31.40
CA LEU A 9 -40.91 23.02 -30.78
C LEU A 9 -41.71 21.71 -30.59
N CYS A 10 -42.08 21.52 -29.32
CA CYS A 10 -43.36 21.04 -28.79
C CYS A 10 -43.72 19.56 -28.78
N GLY A 11 -44.29 19.14 -27.64
CA GLY A 11 -45.49 18.31 -27.65
C GLY A 11 -45.55 17.26 -26.53
N ALA A 12 -46.04 17.66 -25.36
CA ALA A 12 -46.59 16.73 -24.38
C ALA A 12 -47.92 16.13 -24.89
N CYS A 13 -48.20 14.86 -24.59
CA CYS A 13 -49.50 14.39 -24.12
C CYS A 13 -49.50 12.90 -23.77
N ALA A 14 -50.11 12.58 -22.64
CA ALA A 14 -50.53 11.25 -22.23
C ALA A 14 -51.71 10.75 -23.08
N LEU A 15 -51.93 9.42 -23.12
CA LEU A 15 -53.22 8.72 -22.92
C LEU A 15 -53.12 7.20 -23.23
N THR A 16 -53.44 6.39 -22.21
CA THR A 16 -54.30 5.17 -22.18
C THR A 16 -54.12 3.98 -23.15
N GLY A 17 -54.09 2.77 -22.56
CA GLY A 17 -54.79 1.58 -23.10
C GLY A 17 -53.94 0.29 -23.23
N GLY A 18 -54.26 -0.76 -22.46
CA GLY A 18 -53.83 -2.16 -22.74
C GLY A 18 -54.62 -2.77 -23.92
N PRO A 19 -54.59 -4.11 -24.21
CA PRO A 19 -54.25 -5.24 -23.31
C PRO A 19 -53.43 -6.40 -23.97
N GLU A 20 -53.36 -7.54 -23.24
CA GLU A 20 -53.16 -8.94 -23.69
C GLU A 20 -51.74 -9.53 -23.91
N GLY A 21 -51.30 -10.23 -22.85
CA GLY A 21 -50.73 -11.58 -22.79
C GLY A 21 -50.10 -12.26 -24.02
N ARG A 22 -48.83 -12.65 -23.87
CA ARG A 22 -48.33 -13.92 -24.39
C ARG A 22 -47.10 -14.40 -23.61
N ALA A 23 -47.20 -15.59 -23.03
CA ALA A 23 -46.08 -16.33 -22.44
C ALA A 23 -45.19 -16.90 -23.55
N VAL A 24 -43.87 -16.94 -23.32
CA VAL A 24 -42.91 -17.67 -24.15
C VAL A 24 -42.02 -18.52 -23.23
N GLU A 25 -42.04 -19.82 -23.49
CA GLU A 25 -41.31 -20.90 -22.82
C GLU A 25 -39.79 -20.87 -23.10
N PRO A 26 -38.96 -21.50 -22.23
CA PRO A 26 -37.52 -21.59 -22.39
C PRO A 26 -37.11 -22.75 -23.32
N ALA A 27 -36.11 -22.50 -24.17
CA ALA A 27 -35.54 -23.50 -25.07
C ALA A 27 -34.47 -24.38 -24.38
N VAL A 28 -34.54 -25.66 -24.72
CA VAL A 28 -33.85 -26.84 -24.20
C VAL A 28 -32.42 -26.99 -24.78
N ILE A 29 -31.47 -27.44 -23.96
CA ILE A 29 -30.14 -27.93 -24.38
C ILE A 29 -30.14 -29.47 -24.29
N PRO A 30 -29.73 -30.23 -25.32
CA PRO A 30 -29.77 -31.69 -25.27
C PRO A 30 -28.47 -32.29 -24.68
N GLU A 31 -28.64 -33.33 -23.87
CA GLU A 31 -27.60 -34.23 -23.35
C GLU A 31 -27.08 -35.21 -24.42
N SER A 32 -25.84 -35.69 -24.26
CA SER A 32 -25.48 -37.02 -24.74
C SER A 32 -24.42 -37.74 -23.87
N ARG A 33 -24.90 -38.83 -23.25
CA ARG A 33 -24.31 -40.16 -22.99
C ARG A 33 -22.94 -40.34 -22.31
N ALA A 34 -23.00 -41.06 -21.19
CA ALA A 34 -21.91 -41.74 -20.49
C ALA A 34 -21.50 -43.08 -21.14
N VAL A 35 -20.23 -43.44 -21.00
CA VAL A 35 -19.73 -44.82 -20.95
C VAL A 35 -18.67 -44.90 -19.84
N ALA A 36 -18.79 -45.92 -18.99
CA ALA A 36 -17.94 -46.19 -17.83
C ALA A 36 -16.61 -46.85 -18.21
N GLY A 37 -15.56 -46.57 -17.43
CA GLY A 37 -14.27 -47.26 -17.45
C GLY A 37 -13.44 -46.88 -16.21
N ASP A 38 -13.10 -47.90 -15.43
CA ASP A 38 -12.50 -47.89 -14.10
C ASP A 38 -10.98 -47.57 -14.07
N SER A 39 -10.45 -47.33 -12.86
CA SER A 39 -9.06 -47.42 -12.39
C SER A 39 -8.11 -46.19 -12.45
N GLY A 40 -7.87 -45.60 -11.28
CA GLY A 40 -6.56 -45.63 -10.61
C GLY A 40 -5.38 -44.73 -11.05
N ILE A 41 -5.14 -43.69 -10.23
CA ILE A 41 -3.84 -43.21 -9.69
C ILE A 41 -2.79 -42.53 -10.63
N ALA A 42 -2.50 -41.26 -10.25
CA ALA A 42 -1.26 -40.48 -10.33
C ALA A 42 -0.68 -40.00 -11.67
N GLY A 43 -0.33 -38.71 -11.68
CA GLY A 43 0.83 -38.18 -12.42
C GLY A 43 0.54 -36.95 -13.26
N GLY A 44 1.20 -35.83 -12.93
CA GLY A 44 1.36 -34.70 -13.86
C GLY A 44 1.27 -33.31 -13.22
N PHE A 45 2.17 -32.99 -12.29
CA PHE A 45 2.55 -31.60 -12.04
C PHE A 45 3.81 -31.30 -12.84
N ASP A 46 3.85 -30.08 -13.37
CA ASP A 46 4.76 -29.52 -14.36
C ASP A 46 6.27 -29.75 -14.13
N PRO A 47 7.07 -29.70 -15.21
CA PRO A 47 8.48 -30.10 -15.16
C PRO A 47 9.32 -29.13 -14.33
N VAL A 48 9.92 -29.65 -13.26
CA VAL A 48 11.08 -29.07 -12.61
C VAL A 48 12.16 -28.88 -13.67
N VAL A 49 12.60 -27.64 -13.89
CA VAL A 49 13.77 -27.32 -14.73
C VAL A 49 15.00 -28.00 -14.10
N PRO A 50 15.61 -29.01 -14.75
CA PRO A 50 16.76 -29.70 -14.18
C PRO A 50 18.00 -28.81 -14.32
N GLY A 51 18.53 -28.33 -13.19
CA GLY A 51 19.82 -27.61 -13.14
C GLY A 51 19.90 -26.39 -12.21
N ALA A 52 18.76 -25.90 -11.69
CA ALA A 52 18.77 -24.85 -10.67
C ALA A 52 19.15 -25.45 -9.30
N THR A 53 20.36 -25.19 -8.82
CA THR A 53 20.71 -25.45 -7.42
C THR A 53 19.85 -24.55 -6.53
N ALA A 54 18.77 -25.09 -5.98
CA ALA A 54 17.88 -24.39 -5.06
C ALA A 54 18.65 -23.76 -3.88
N PHE A 55 18.15 -22.63 -3.38
CA PHE A 55 18.67 -21.97 -2.19
C PHE A 55 18.73 -22.94 -1.00
N ARG A 56 19.84 -22.94 -0.26
CA ARG A 56 20.06 -23.89 0.86
C ARG A 56 19.92 -23.19 2.20
N LEU A 57 18.82 -23.47 2.89
CA LEU A 57 18.61 -23.02 4.26
C LEU A 57 19.65 -23.58 5.24
N PRO A 58 19.94 -22.85 6.34
CA PRO A 58 20.74 -23.38 7.43
C PRO A 58 20.00 -24.52 8.15
N GLU A 59 20.74 -25.46 8.70
CA GLU A 59 20.18 -26.51 9.56
C GLU A 59 19.97 -25.94 10.97
N VAL A 60 18.72 -25.84 11.40
CA VAL A 60 18.38 -25.38 12.76
C VAL A 60 18.74 -26.48 13.76
N PRO A 61 19.59 -26.22 14.77
CA PRO A 61 19.97 -27.22 15.77
C PRO A 61 18.75 -27.85 16.45
N ALA A 62 18.74 -29.18 16.55
CA ALA A 62 17.65 -29.93 17.21
C ALA A 62 17.52 -29.62 18.72
N THR A 63 18.54 -29.00 19.31
CA THR A 63 18.52 -28.50 20.69
C THR A 63 17.62 -27.27 20.86
N LEU A 64 17.40 -26.48 19.80
CA LEU A 64 16.49 -25.34 19.81
C LEU A 64 15.05 -25.86 19.62
N ARG A 65 14.31 -25.92 20.74
CA ARG A 65 12.93 -26.41 20.79
C ARG A 65 11.90 -25.29 20.80
N ASP A 66 12.24 -24.15 21.39
CA ASP A 66 11.34 -23.01 21.45
C ASP A 66 11.16 -22.38 20.05
N PRO A 67 9.93 -22.13 19.60
CA PRO A 67 9.69 -21.55 18.28
C PRO A 67 10.38 -20.20 18.04
N ALA A 68 10.47 -19.33 19.06
CA ALA A 68 11.13 -18.04 18.91
C ALA A 68 12.65 -18.18 18.81
N ASP A 69 13.26 -19.08 19.60
CA ASP A 69 14.69 -19.39 19.47
C ASP A 69 15.04 -19.95 18.08
N ARG A 70 14.15 -20.79 17.52
CA ARG A 70 14.32 -21.34 16.16
C ARG A 70 14.18 -20.26 15.09
N ALA A 71 13.22 -19.34 15.23
CA ALA A 71 13.03 -18.23 14.31
C ALA A 71 14.23 -17.26 14.34
N ASP A 72 14.74 -16.93 15.53
CA ASP A 72 15.95 -16.10 15.69
C ASP A 72 17.16 -16.73 15.03
N TYR A 73 17.39 -18.03 15.26
CA TYR A 73 18.49 -18.76 14.62
C TYR A 73 18.34 -18.76 13.10
N LEU A 74 17.14 -19.12 12.61
CA LEU A 74 16.89 -19.19 11.16
C LEU A 74 17.09 -17.83 10.50
N ALA A 75 16.58 -16.74 11.08
CA ALA A 75 16.73 -15.40 10.55
C ALA A 75 18.21 -14.96 10.51
N LEU A 76 18.96 -15.19 11.59
CA LEU A 76 20.36 -14.77 11.69
C LEU A 76 21.28 -15.56 10.74
N HIS A 77 21.04 -16.87 10.61
CA HIS A 77 21.86 -17.78 9.81
C HIS A 77 21.34 -17.99 8.38
N TYR A 78 20.26 -17.30 8.00
CA TYR A 78 19.53 -17.55 6.74
C TYR A 78 20.46 -17.55 5.52
N TRP A 79 21.39 -16.59 5.48
CA TRP A 79 22.28 -16.34 4.36
C TRP A 79 23.65 -17.02 4.49
N ASP A 80 23.85 -17.93 5.46
CA ASP A 80 25.16 -18.56 5.73
C ASP A 80 25.76 -19.29 4.55
N ARG A 81 24.92 -19.95 3.76
CA ARG A 81 25.32 -20.74 2.60
C ARG A 81 25.26 -19.95 1.29
N PHE A 82 24.95 -18.65 1.34
CA PHE A 82 24.92 -17.77 0.17
C PHE A 82 26.28 -17.11 -0.06
N ASP A 83 26.78 -17.19 -1.30
CA ASP A 83 28.02 -16.53 -1.70
C ASP A 83 27.72 -15.12 -2.23
N PHE A 84 28.06 -14.11 -1.43
CA PHE A 84 27.85 -12.70 -1.76
C PHE A 84 28.89 -12.13 -2.73
N THR A 85 29.88 -12.92 -3.16
CA THR A 85 30.89 -12.51 -4.14
C THR A 85 30.61 -13.05 -5.54
N ASP A 86 29.68 -13.99 -5.67
CA ASP A 86 29.27 -14.60 -6.93
C ASP A 86 28.07 -13.87 -7.56
N THR A 87 28.35 -13.05 -8.58
CA THR A 87 27.31 -12.31 -9.32
C THR A 87 26.41 -13.22 -10.17
N SER A 88 26.79 -14.48 -10.41
CA SER A 88 25.92 -15.45 -11.10
C SER A 88 24.67 -15.81 -10.28
N SER A 89 24.69 -15.55 -8.97
CA SER A 89 23.54 -15.71 -8.08
C SER A 89 22.53 -14.56 -8.20
N VAL A 90 22.96 -13.38 -8.63
CA VAL A 90 22.09 -12.26 -9.04
C VAL A 90 21.48 -12.56 -10.42
N ALA A 91 22.23 -13.22 -11.30
CA ALA A 91 21.77 -13.62 -12.63
C ALA A 91 20.71 -14.74 -12.64
N ARG A 92 20.30 -15.26 -11.46
CA ARG A 92 19.20 -16.22 -11.29
C ARG A 92 18.14 -15.69 -10.31
N PRO A 93 17.40 -14.62 -10.68
CA PRO A 93 16.43 -13.99 -9.79
C PRO A 93 15.39 -14.97 -9.26
N GLU A 94 14.99 -15.98 -10.03
CA GLU A 94 14.03 -17.00 -9.62
C GLU A 94 14.43 -17.77 -8.34
N ILE A 95 15.72 -17.80 -7.99
CA ILE A 95 16.22 -18.43 -6.77
C ILE A 95 16.48 -17.39 -5.67
N SER A 96 17.21 -16.33 -5.99
CA SER A 96 17.66 -15.33 -5.02
C SER A 96 16.55 -14.38 -4.57
N GLU A 97 15.63 -14.03 -5.47
CA GLU A 97 14.45 -13.22 -5.15
C GLU A 97 13.48 -14.00 -4.25
N GLN A 98 13.20 -15.27 -4.59
CA GLN A 98 12.37 -16.12 -3.76
C GLN A 98 12.99 -16.33 -2.37
N ALA A 99 14.31 -16.55 -2.31
CA ALA A 99 15.02 -16.64 -1.03
C ALA A 99 14.89 -15.35 -0.20
N TYR A 100 14.88 -14.18 -0.82
CA TYR A 100 14.64 -12.91 -0.14
C TYR A 100 13.20 -12.76 0.36
N VAL A 101 12.20 -13.13 -0.45
CA VAL A 101 10.79 -13.15 -0.04
C VAL A 101 10.56 -14.08 1.16
N ASP A 102 11.16 -15.27 1.12
CA ASP A 102 11.09 -16.25 2.21
C ASP A 102 11.78 -15.72 3.47
N PHE A 103 12.92 -15.03 3.32
CA PHE A 103 13.61 -14.34 4.42
C PHE A 103 12.72 -13.30 5.08
N LEU A 104 12.10 -12.41 4.30
CA LEU A 104 11.17 -11.39 4.82
C LEU A 104 10.01 -12.03 5.60
N SER A 105 9.51 -13.17 5.13
CA SER A 105 8.41 -13.89 5.78
C SER A 105 8.77 -14.49 7.14
N ILE A 106 10.07 -14.67 7.43
CA ILE A 106 10.57 -15.18 8.72
C ILE A 106 10.76 -14.03 9.74
N LEU A 107 11.12 -12.83 9.28
CA LEU A 107 11.47 -11.70 10.16
C LEU A 107 10.41 -11.35 11.21
N PRO A 108 9.08 -11.36 10.92
CA PRO A 108 8.05 -11.07 11.93
C PRO A 108 8.05 -12.01 13.14
N TYR A 109 8.64 -13.20 13.01
CA TYR A 109 8.72 -14.19 14.08
C TYR A 109 10.04 -14.12 14.86
N ALA A 110 11.03 -13.39 14.37
CA ALA A 110 12.31 -13.20 15.02
C ALA A 110 12.24 -12.02 16.01
N ARG A 111 12.71 -12.24 17.24
CA ARG A 111 12.84 -11.20 18.27
C ARG A 111 13.90 -10.18 17.89
N ASN A 112 14.91 -10.58 17.12
CA ASN A 112 15.99 -9.71 16.66
C ASN A 112 16.10 -9.65 15.12
N ALA A 113 14.99 -9.31 14.46
CA ALA A 113 14.95 -9.10 13.01
C ALA A 113 15.99 -8.06 12.54
N ALA A 114 16.28 -7.03 13.34
CA ALA A 114 17.27 -6.01 13.01
C ALA A 114 18.67 -6.60 12.77
N ALA A 115 19.13 -7.52 13.62
CA ALA A 115 20.44 -8.16 13.44
C ALA A 115 20.50 -9.09 12.23
N ALA A 116 19.39 -9.77 11.91
CA ALA A 116 19.29 -10.61 10.72
C ALA A 116 19.40 -9.78 9.43
N VAL A 117 18.66 -8.66 9.36
CA VAL A 117 18.74 -7.70 8.25
C VAL A 117 20.14 -7.08 8.16
N ASP A 118 20.76 -6.75 9.29
CA ASP A 118 22.12 -6.22 9.32
C ASP A 118 23.17 -7.21 8.80
N THR A 119 23.00 -8.48 9.12
CA THR A 119 23.85 -9.55 8.62
C THR A 119 23.77 -9.66 7.10
N LEU A 120 22.58 -9.54 6.50
CA LEU A 120 22.39 -9.55 5.05
C LEU A 120 23.17 -8.42 4.39
N TYR A 121 22.90 -7.16 4.74
CA TYR A 121 23.51 -6.02 4.05
C TYR A 121 25.01 -5.87 4.34
N THR A 122 25.49 -6.29 5.52
CA THR A 122 26.93 -6.35 5.83
C THR A 122 27.67 -7.36 4.96
N ARG A 123 27.05 -8.50 4.65
CA ARG A 123 27.65 -9.50 3.75
C ARG A 123 27.53 -9.08 2.29
N ALA A 124 26.39 -8.52 1.89
CA ALA A 124 26.17 -8.01 0.54
C ALA A 124 27.14 -6.87 0.18
N ALA A 125 27.57 -6.07 1.15
CA ALA A 125 28.58 -5.02 0.95
C ALA A 125 29.96 -5.54 0.45
N ALA A 126 30.20 -6.86 0.45
CA ALA A 126 31.40 -7.45 -0.17
C ALA A 126 31.42 -7.31 -1.71
N CYS A 127 30.26 -7.12 -2.35
CA CYS A 127 30.13 -6.95 -3.79
C CYS A 127 29.05 -5.91 -4.11
N THR A 128 29.43 -4.83 -4.80
CA THR A 128 28.52 -3.72 -5.11
C THR A 128 27.28 -4.16 -5.91
N GLU A 129 27.43 -5.06 -6.87
CA GLU A 129 26.31 -5.57 -7.68
C GLU A 129 25.30 -6.35 -6.82
N VAL A 130 25.79 -7.21 -5.93
CA VAL A 130 24.95 -7.97 -5.00
C VAL A 130 24.28 -7.06 -3.97
N LEU A 131 25.00 -6.04 -3.48
CA LEU A 131 24.44 -5.03 -2.58
C LEU A 131 23.26 -4.30 -3.23
N TYR A 132 23.44 -3.77 -4.44
CA TYR A 132 22.35 -3.06 -5.13
C TYR A 132 21.18 -3.98 -5.44
N TYR A 133 21.44 -5.24 -5.82
CA TYR A 133 20.38 -6.22 -6.02
C TYR A 133 19.48 -6.37 -4.77
N PHE A 134 20.07 -6.55 -3.58
CA PHE A 134 19.27 -6.67 -2.34
C PHE A 134 18.64 -5.34 -1.89
N ILE A 135 19.18 -4.19 -2.30
CA ILE A 135 18.53 -2.90 -2.10
C ILE A 135 17.28 -2.81 -2.99
N GLU A 136 17.40 -3.17 -4.27
CA GLU A 136 16.29 -3.15 -5.23
C GLU A 136 15.16 -4.11 -4.81
N LEU A 137 15.49 -5.31 -4.31
CA LEU A 137 14.47 -6.21 -3.77
C LEU A 137 13.78 -5.62 -2.54
N GLY A 138 14.53 -4.97 -1.66
CA GLY A 138 13.98 -4.31 -0.49
C GLY A 138 13.02 -3.18 -0.85
N ASP A 139 13.40 -2.32 -1.81
CA ASP A 139 12.52 -1.28 -2.34
C ASP A 139 11.26 -1.94 -2.96
N LYS A 140 11.44 -2.93 -3.84
CA LYS A 140 10.35 -3.64 -4.53
C LYS A 140 9.32 -4.25 -3.59
N TYR A 141 9.76 -4.92 -2.53
CA TYR A 141 8.86 -5.67 -1.66
C TYR A 141 8.37 -4.87 -0.46
N LEU A 142 9.21 -4.05 0.15
CA LEU A 142 8.91 -3.39 1.42
C LEU A 142 8.46 -1.94 1.26
N TYR A 143 8.88 -1.24 0.19
CA TYR A 143 8.63 0.19 -0.01
C TYR A 143 7.57 0.51 -1.07
N GLU A 144 7.53 -0.25 -2.17
CA GLU A 144 6.57 -0.01 -3.25
C GLU A 144 5.11 -0.13 -2.75
N PRO A 145 4.25 0.91 -2.92
CA PRO A 145 2.91 0.94 -2.33
C PRO A 145 1.98 -0.20 -2.77
N ASN A 146 2.17 -0.70 -3.98
CA ASN A 146 1.36 -1.78 -4.55
C ASN A 146 1.93 -3.18 -4.26
N SER A 147 3.03 -3.27 -3.51
CA SER A 147 3.57 -4.56 -3.09
C SER A 147 2.64 -5.23 -2.08
N PRO A 148 2.27 -6.51 -2.28
CA PRO A 148 1.51 -7.25 -1.27
C PRO A 148 2.33 -7.53 0.00
N MET A 149 3.65 -7.34 -0.04
CA MET A 149 4.56 -7.48 1.09
C MET A 149 5.00 -6.12 1.67
N HIS A 150 4.38 -5.02 1.23
CA HIS A 150 4.72 -3.68 1.72
C HIS A 150 4.66 -3.63 3.26
N ASP A 151 5.77 -3.29 3.88
CA ASP A 151 5.92 -3.21 5.33
C ASP A 151 6.95 -2.13 5.68
N GLU A 152 6.46 -0.96 6.12
CA GLU A 152 7.30 0.17 6.46
C GLU A 152 8.23 -0.11 7.65
N GLU A 153 7.83 -0.97 8.59
CA GLU A 153 8.66 -1.28 9.77
C GLU A 153 9.85 -2.16 9.38
N LEU A 154 9.64 -3.17 8.52
CA LEU A 154 10.75 -3.94 7.93
C LEU A 154 11.61 -3.08 7.01
N HIS A 155 11.01 -2.18 6.23
CA HIS A 155 11.75 -1.23 5.40
C HIS A 155 12.64 -0.31 6.26
N ILE A 156 12.16 0.18 7.41
CA ILE A 156 12.96 0.96 8.36
C ILE A 156 14.16 0.16 8.87
N LEU A 157 14.00 -1.15 9.15
CA LEU A 157 15.13 -2.00 9.57
C LEU A 157 16.19 -2.12 8.46
N MET A 158 15.76 -2.34 7.22
CA MET A 158 16.65 -2.34 6.06
C MET A 158 17.37 -1.01 5.92
N LEU A 159 16.64 0.11 5.94
CA LEU A 159 17.21 1.43 5.77
C LEU A 159 18.26 1.74 6.85
N ARG A 160 17.96 1.43 8.12
CA ARG A 160 18.94 1.57 9.22
C ARG A 160 20.18 0.72 9.00
N SER A 161 20.01 -0.53 8.59
CA SER A 161 21.15 -1.38 8.26
C SER A 161 22.00 -0.77 7.16
N LEU A 162 21.41 -0.21 6.10
CA LEU A 162 22.16 0.46 5.05
C LEU A 162 22.89 1.72 5.55
N THR A 163 22.21 2.57 6.34
CA THR A 163 22.77 3.86 6.77
C THR A 163 23.86 3.73 7.81
N ASP A 164 23.72 2.76 8.72
CA ASP A 164 24.59 2.60 9.88
C ASP A 164 25.80 1.70 9.56
N ASN A 165 25.78 1.00 8.43
CA ASN A 165 26.83 0.06 8.05
C ASN A 165 28.12 0.77 7.60
N PRO A 166 29.26 0.57 8.29
CA PRO A 166 30.52 1.21 7.93
C PRO A 166 31.16 0.63 6.65
N ARG A 167 30.68 -0.51 6.14
CA ARG A 167 31.18 -1.15 4.92
C ARG A 167 30.55 -0.60 3.64
N ILE A 168 29.41 0.09 3.76
CA ILE A 168 28.70 0.69 2.63
C ILE A 168 29.25 2.09 2.39
N ALA A 169 29.50 2.44 1.12
CA ALA A 169 30.05 3.74 0.77
C ALA A 169 29.06 4.88 1.09
N GLU A 170 29.57 6.06 1.45
CA GLU A 170 28.71 7.18 1.85
C GLU A 170 27.77 7.66 0.75
N ILE A 171 28.16 7.53 -0.52
CA ILE A 171 27.30 7.87 -1.66
C ILE A 171 26.05 6.96 -1.71
N ASP A 172 26.19 5.68 -1.38
CA ASP A 172 25.12 4.68 -1.42
C ASP A 172 24.13 4.84 -0.27
N LYS A 173 24.50 5.61 0.76
CA LYS A 173 23.64 5.92 1.91
C LYS A 173 22.74 7.13 1.70
N LEU A 174 22.96 7.94 0.65
CA LEU A 174 22.21 9.19 0.46
C LEU A 174 20.71 8.95 0.29
N ARG A 175 20.32 8.04 -0.61
CA ARG A 175 18.92 7.68 -0.83
C ARG A 175 18.32 6.97 0.40
N PRO A 176 18.95 5.91 0.98
CA PRO A 176 18.44 5.29 2.20
C PRO A 176 18.25 6.25 3.37
N ARG A 177 19.16 7.21 3.59
CA ARG A 177 18.99 8.25 4.63
C ARG A 177 17.75 9.10 4.39
N ARG A 178 17.50 9.51 3.15
CA ARG A 178 16.32 10.31 2.80
C ARG A 178 15.02 9.51 2.99
N LEU A 179 15.00 8.25 2.55
CA LEU A 179 13.86 7.36 2.75
C LEU A 179 13.61 7.11 4.24
N LEU A 180 14.65 6.91 5.04
CA LEU A 180 14.55 6.72 6.48
C LEU A 180 14.00 7.97 7.17
N GLU A 181 14.47 9.15 6.79
CA GLU A 181 13.94 10.42 7.29
C GLU A 181 12.43 10.56 7.05
N MET A 182 11.95 10.15 5.87
CA MET A 182 10.53 10.20 5.52
C MET A 182 9.71 9.12 6.24
N ALA A 183 10.21 7.88 6.28
CA ALA A 183 9.54 6.76 6.96
C ALA A 183 9.37 7.02 8.46
N LEU A 184 10.32 7.73 9.09
CA LEU A 184 10.26 8.09 10.50
C LEU A 184 9.28 9.22 10.82
N LYS A 185 8.68 9.88 9.83
CA LYS A 185 7.66 10.91 10.07
C LYS A 185 6.27 10.29 10.22
N ASN A 186 5.49 10.86 11.14
CA ASN A 186 4.08 10.52 11.38
C ASN A 186 3.87 9.02 11.66
N ARG A 187 4.74 8.39 12.44
CA ARG A 187 4.63 6.95 12.71
C ARG A 187 3.41 6.65 13.60
N PRO A 188 2.80 5.45 13.46
CA PRO A 188 1.77 5.00 14.39
C PRO A 188 2.16 5.19 15.86
N GLY A 189 1.28 5.79 16.66
CA GLY A 189 1.48 6.15 18.07
C GLY A 189 2.07 7.55 18.30
N GLU A 190 2.76 8.13 17.31
CA GLU A 190 3.29 9.49 17.38
C GLU A 190 2.22 10.53 17.05
N ARG A 191 2.42 11.77 17.52
CA ARG A 191 1.55 12.89 17.14
C ARG A 191 1.87 13.28 15.70
N ALA A 192 0.85 13.31 14.85
CA ALA A 192 0.97 13.74 13.46
C ALA A 192 1.47 15.19 13.38
N ALA A 193 2.33 15.47 12.40
CA ALA A 193 2.80 16.81 12.11
C ALA A 193 1.61 17.69 11.71
N ASP A 194 1.49 18.84 12.38
CA ASP A 194 0.46 19.82 12.03
C ASP A 194 0.83 20.57 10.76
N PHE A 195 -0.17 20.88 9.95
CA PHE A 195 0.00 21.61 8.70
C PHE A 195 -1.16 22.58 8.49
N GLY A 196 -0.87 23.66 7.76
CA GLY A 196 -1.87 24.61 7.29
C GLY A 196 -2.43 24.19 5.94
N PHE A 197 -3.70 24.49 5.69
CA PHE A 197 -4.33 24.30 4.38
C PHE A 197 -5.29 25.46 4.10
N LEU A 198 -5.54 25.74 2.82
CA LEU A 198 -6.55 26.71 2.39
C LEU A 198 -7.88 25.99 2.22
N ASP A 199 -8.92 26.41 2.95
CA ASP A 199 -10.26 25.84 2.81
C ASP A 199 -11.02 26.39 1.58
N ARG A 200 -12.20 25.83 1.31
CA ARG A 200 -13.10 26.27 0.23
C ARG A 200 -13.57 27.73 0.34
N ASP A 201 -13.54 28.31 1.53
CA ASP A 201 -13.89 29.72 1.78
C ASP A 201 -12.68 30.65 1.58
N GLY A 202 -11.51 30.12 1.19
CA GLY A 202 -10.27 30.87 1.03
C GLY A 202 -9.61 31.25 2.36
N ARG A 203 -9.93 30.54 3.45
CA ARG A 203 -9.36 30.78 4.78
C ARG A 203 -8.27 29.76 5.07
N GLU A 204 -7.15 30.24 5.59
CA GLU A 204 -6.12 29.36 6.11
C GLU A 204 -6.59 28.71 7.41
N ARG A 205 -6.58 27.38 7.45
CA ARG A 205 -6.89 26.56 8.62
C ARG A 205 -5.74 25.61 8.92
N ARG A 206 -5.80 24.96 10.08
CA ARG A 206 -4.83 23.94 10.50
C ARG A 206 -5.51 22.62 10.76
N MET A 207 -4.84 21.51 10.41
CA MET A 207 -5.34 20.16 10.67
C MET A 207 -5.61 19.94 12.16
N SER A 208 -4.74 20.47 13.03
CA SER A 208 -4.86 20.38 14.48
C SER A 208 -6.13 21.04 15.05
N HIS A 209 -6.78 21.96 14.32
CA HIS A 209 -8.01 22.63 14.77
C HIS A 209 -9.28 21.79 14.53
N LEU A 210 -9.19 20.68 13.81
CA LEU A 210 -10.34 19.79 13.61
C LEU A 210 -10.63 19.00 14.89
N GLU A 211 -11.79 19.22 15.49
CA GLU A 211 -12.20 18.55 16.73
C GLU A 211 -13.13 17.37 16.43
N ALA A 212 -12.66 16.15 16.68
CA ALA A 212 -13.42 14.91 16.55
C ALA A 212 -12.72 13.78 17.34
N GLU A 213 -13.42 12.68 17.58
CA GLU A 213 -12.83 11.47 18.19
C GLU A 213 -11.77 10.85 17.27
N TYR A 214 -12.04 10.89 15.96
CA TYR A 214 -11.11 10.48 14.91
C TYR A 214 -11.00 11.58 13.85
N THR A 215 -9.83 11.67 13.23
CA THR A 215 -9.60 12.52 12.05
C THR A 215 -9.04 11.66 10.93
N LEU A 216 -9.76 11.55 9.81
CA LEU A 216 -9.29 10.91 8.60
C LEU A 216 -8.71 11.97 7.67
N LEU A 217 -7.42 11.88 7.39
CA LEU A 217 -6.76 12.67 6.36
C LEU A 217 -6.77 11.91 5.05
N TYR A 218 -7.18 12.58 3.98
CA TYR A 218 -7.18 12.08 2.62
C TYR A 218 -6.40 13.05 1.73
N PHE A 219 -5.14 12.71 1.46
CA PHE A 219 -4.29 13.45 0.53
C PHE A 219 -4.52 12.92 -0.87
N TYR A 220 -4.75 13.84 -1.82
CA TYR A 220 -5.14 13.47 -3.18
C TYR A 220 -4.64 14.46 -4.22
N ASP A 221 -4.64 14.00 -5.47
CA ASP A 221 -4.47 14.83 -6.66
C ASP A 221 -5.80 14.81 -7.45
N PRO A 222 -6.37 15.97 -7.83
CA PRO A 222 -7.62 16.03 -8.60
C PRO A 222 -7.55 15.34 -9.96
N THR A 223 -6.37 15.15 -10.53
CA THR A 223 -6.15 14.51 -11.83
C THR A 223 -5.91 13.00 -11.74
N CYS A 224 -5.97 12.42 -10.54
CA CYS A 224 -5.68 11.01 -10.30
C CYS A 224 -6.95 10.14 -10.26
N ASP A 225 -7.09 9.22 -11.22
CA ASP A 225 -8.21 8.28 -11.29
C ASP A 225 -8.36 7.42 -10.02
N GLU A 226 -7.24 7.01 -9.40
CA GLU A 226 -7.29 6.19 -8.18
C GLU A 226 -7.75 7.01 -6.97
N CYS A 227 -7.45 8.32 -6.93
CA CYS A 227 -8.01 9.24 -5.95
C CYS A 227 -9.54 9.27 -6.06
N GLU A 228 -10.09 9.41 -7.28
CA GLU A 228 -11.55 9.39 -7.48
C GLU A 228 -12.18 8.07 -6.98
N ARG A 229 -11.56 6.92 -7.30
CA ARG A 229 -12.04 5.60 -6.85
C ARG A 229 -12.03 5.46 -5.34
N VAL A 230 -10.93 5.84 -4.68
CA VAL A 230 -10.82 5.77 -3.22
C VAL A 230 -11.80 6.74 -2.56
N LYS A 231 -11.97 7.96 -3.09
CA LYS A 231 -12.98 8.92 -2.62
C LYS A 231 -14.39 8.32 -2.71
N ALA A 232 -14.76 7.71 -3.83
CA ALA A 232 -16.05 7.03 -3.99
C ALA A 232 -16.24 5.89 -2.97
N ARG A 233 -15.16 5.14 -2.68
CA ARG A 233 -15.16 4.08 -1.67
C ARG A 233 -15.38 4.62 -0.25
N LEU A 234 -14.68 5.69 0.12
CA LEU A 234 -14.83 6.35 1.43
C LEU A 234 -16.26 6.90 1.62
N VAL A 235 -16.84 7.50 0.58
CA VAL A 235 -18.22 8.03 0.60
C VAL A 235 -19.26 6.90 0.69
N SER A 236 -19.01 5.78 0.00
CA SER A 236 -19.90 4.62 -0.02
C SER A 236 -19.80 3.71 1.22
N SER A 237 -18.79 3.90 2.07
CA SER A 237 -18.63 3.17 3.34
C SER A 237 -19.71 3.50 4.38
N PRO A 238 -20.53 2.51 4.82
CA PRO A 238 -21.52 2.72 5.88
C PRO A 238 -20.90 3.12 7.22
N ALA A 239 -19.75 2.53 7.59
CA ALA A 239 -19.05 2.79 8.84
C ALA A 239 -18.57 4.25 8.91
N ILE A 240 -17.88 4.70 7.85
CA ILE A 240 -17.40 6.09 7.74
C ILE A 240 -18.58 7.06 7.76
N ARG A 241 -19.63 6.81 6.95
CA ARG A 241 -20.82 7.68 6.95
C ARG A 241 -21.52 7.77 8.31
N ALA A 242 -21.57 6.69 9.09
CA ALA A 242 -22.16 6.72 10.42
C ALA A 242 -21.32 7.57 11.39
N MET A 243 -20.00 7.44 11.32
CA MET A 243 -19.07 8.21 12.16
C MET A 243 -19.05 9.70 11.80
N VAL A 244 -19.12 10.05 10.51
CA VAL A 244 -19.23 11.46 10.07
C VAL A 244 -20.56 12.05 10.52
N ARG A 245 -21.68 11.36 10.31
CA ARG A 245 -23.02 11.86 10.71
C ARG A 245 -23.18 12.04 12.22
N SER A 246 -22.49 11.24 13.02
CA SER A 246 -22.49 11.37 14.49
C SER A 246 -21.49 12.43 15.00
N GLY A 247 -20.68 13.02 14.13
CA GLY A 247 -19.63 13.98 14.50
C GLY A 247 -18.41 13.34 15.18
N ARG A 248 -18.33 12.01 15.23
CA ARG A 248 -17.19 11.27 15.82
C ARG A 248 -15.99 11.24 14.89
N LEU A 249 -16.20 11.29 13.57
CA LEU A 249 -15.14 11.35 12.57
C LEU A 249 -15.18 12.67 11.80
N ALA A 250 -14.08 13.42 11.84
CA ALA A 250 -13.82 14.50 10.90
C ALA A 250 -13.03 13.96 9.71
N VAL A 251 -13.51 14.19 8.49
CA VAL A 251 -12.76 13.88 7.26
C VAL A 251 -12.19 15.17 6.71
N LEU A 252 -10.88 15.21 6.49
CA LEU A 252 -10.16 16.31 5.84
C LEU A 252 -9.56 15.80 4.54
N SER A 253 -10.11 16.24 3.42
CA SER A 253 -9.53 16.05 2.09
C SER A 253 -8.61 17.21 1.73
N VAL A 254 -7.39 16.89 1.29
CA VAL A 254 -6.35 17.89 0.96
C VAL A 254 -5.80 17.59 -0.42
N SER A 255 -6.06 18.50 -1.36
CA SER A 255 -5.38 18.48 -2.65
C SER A 255 -3.91 18.87 -2.46
N VAL A 256 -3.01 18.03 -2.92
CA VAL A 256 -1.55 18.29 -2.91
C VAL A 256 -1.00 18.71 -4.28
N ALA A 257 -1.87 18.71 -5.29
CA ALA A 257 -1.56 19.23 -6.62
C ALA A 257 -1.57 20.77 -6.64
N ASP A 258 -0.76 21.35 -7.52
CA ASP A 258 -0.79 22.77 -7.82
C ASP A 258 -2.08 23.16 -8.58
N GLY A 259 -2.46 24.43 -8.44
CA GLY A 259 -3.54 25.04 -9.17
C GLY A 259 -4.92 24.94 -8.51
N GLU A 260 -5.93 25.20 -9.32
CA GLU A 260 -7.29 25.50 -8.85
C GLU A 260 -8.28 24.35 -9.11
N ALA A 261 -7.85 23.26 -9.76
CA ALA A 261 -8.70 22.14 -10.15
C ALA A 261 -9.46 21.52 -8.97
N TRP A 262 -8.85 21.50 -7.78
CA TRP A 262 -9.51 21.03 -6.56
C TRP A 262 -10.79 21.81 -6.25
N ARG A 263 -10.95 23.08 -6.68
CA ARG A 263 -12.16 23.87 -6.44
C ARG A 263 -13.38 23.37 -7.23
N GLU A 264 -13.17 22.60 -8.28
CA GLU A 264 -14.25 21.99 -9.07
C GLU A 264 -14.72 20.67 -8.47
N GLU A 265 -13.92 20.07 -7.58
CA GLU A 265 -14.26 18.80 -6.94
C GLU A 265 -15.53 18.91 -6.09
N VAL A 266 -16.38 17.89 -6.20
CA VAL A 266 -17.54 17.73 -5.32
C VAL A 266 -17.07 17.31 -3.93
N VAL A 267 -17.44 18.09 -2.92
CA VAL A 267 -17.12 17.79 -1.51
C VAL A 267 -18.28 17.00 -0.89
N PRO A 268 -18.03 15.77 -0.39
CA PRO A 268 -19.07 15.01 0.30
C PRO A 268 -19.60 15.74 1.54
N GLN A 269 -20.87 15.55 1.85
CA GLN A 269 -21.49 16.21 3.00
C GLN A 269 -20.76 15.87 4.31
N GLY A 270 -20.41 16.91 5.09
CA GLY A 270 -19.73 16.77 6.37
C GLY A 270 -18.20 16.65 6.28
N TRP A 271 -17.63 16.63 5.07
CA TRP A 271 -16.19 16.67 4.89
C TRP A 271 -15.68 18.11 4.91
N THR A 272 -14.46 18.29 5.41
CA THR A 272 -13.69 19.52 5.21
C THR A 272 -12.77 19.28 4.02
N ASP A 273 -12.71 20.23 3.10
CA ASP A 273 -11.88 20.14 1.91
C ASP A 273 -11.00 21.37 1.77
N GLY A 274 -9.77 21.16 1.32
CA GLY A 274 -8.81 22.22 1.13
C GLY A 274 -7.65 21.83 0.22
N CYS A 275 -6.71 22.76 0.05
CA CYS A 275 -5.47 22.51 -0.67
C CYS A 275 -4.23 22.86 0.14
N ASP A 276 -3.14 22.18 -0.20
CA ASP A 276 -1.79 22.49 0.28
C ASP A 276 -1.20 23.66 -0.52
N VAL A 277 -1.27 24.86 0.06
CA VAL A 277 -0.77 26.07 -0.60
C VAL A 277 0.75 26.00 -0.75
N ALA A 278 1.22 26.20 -1.98
CA ALA A 278 2.64 26.16 -2.34
C ALA A 278 3.31 24.82 -2.04
N GLU A 279 2.55 23.72 -2.10
CA GLU A 279 3.04 22.33 -2.06
C GLU A 279 3.95 22.08 -0.84
N ARG A 280 3.62 22.66 0.32
CA ARG A 280 4.46 22.60 1.53
C ARG A 280 4.58 21.19 2.07
N LEU A 281 3.51 20.39 2.01
CA LEU A 281 3.50 19.01 2.47
C LEU A 281 4.53 18.18 1.72
N THR A 282 4.57 18.33 0.39
CA THR A 282 5.49 17.60 -0.50
C THR A 282 6.90 18.20 -0.46
N ARG A 283 7.04 19.52 -0.67
CA ARG A 283 8.33 20.23 -0.74
C ARG A 283 9.09 20.15 0.57
N ASP A 284 8.43 20.40 1.69
CA ASP A 284 9.07 20.38 3.02
C ASP A 284 9.07 18.95 3.60
N GLY A 285 8.47 17.98 2.91
CA GLY A 285 8.41 16.57 3.29
C GLY A 285 7.77 16.37 4.66
N ILE A 286 6.64 17.04 4.92
CA ILE A 286 5.92 16.98 6.20
C ILE A 286 5.24 15.61 6.36
N TYR A 287 4.71 15.07 5.26
CA TYR A 287 4.14 13.74 5.15
C TYR A 287 4.87 12.97 4.05
N ASP A 288 4.98 11.65 4.20
CA ASP A 288 5.43 10.78 3.11
C ASP A 288 4.27 10.60 2.12
N LEU A 289 4.32 11.37 1.03
CA LEU A 289 3.31 11.45 -0.02
C LEU A 289 3.83 10.83 -1.33
N LYS A 290 4.56 9.72 -1.21
CA LYS A 290 5.20 9.02 -2.33
C LYS A 290 4.23 8.48 -3.40
N ALA A 291 2.97 8.22 -3.02
CA ALA A 291 1.93 7.76 -3.93
C ALA A 291 0.57 8.30 -3.52
N MET A 292 -0.21 8.71 -4.52
CA MET A 292 -1.57 9.22 -4.33
C MET A 292 -2.61 8.14 -4.69
N PRO A 293 -3.74 8.08 -3.96
CA PRO A 293 -4.02 8.83 -2.72
C PRO A 293 -3.27 8.27 -1.51
N THR A 294 -3.09 9.10 -0.47
CA THR A 294 -2.55 8.65 0.84
C THR A 294 -3.56 8.90 1.95
N LEU A 295 -3.83 7.89 2.78
CA LEU A 295 -4.78 7.97 3.90
C LEU A 295 -4.10 7.84 5.25
N TYR A 296 -4.46 8.71 6.19
CA TYR A 296 -4.06 8.61 7.60
C TYR A 296 -5.31 8.65 8.49
N LEU A 297 -5.34 7.80 9.51
CA LEU A 297 -6.35 7.87 10.56
C LEU A 297 -5.69 8.32 11.86
N LEU A 298 -6.21 9.38 12.45
CA LEU A 298 -5.71 9.97 13.69
C LEU A 298 -6.74 9.84 14.82
N ASP A 299 -6.27 9.79 16.06
CA ASP A 299 -7.10 9.88 17.26
C ASP A 299 -7.46 11.32 17.64
N ARG A 300 -8.21 11.48 18.73
CA ARG A 300 -8.61 12.79 19.28
C ARG A 300 -7.43 13.72 19.57
N GLY A 301 -6.30 13.17 20.00
CA GLY A 301 -5.04 13.89 20.27
C GLY A 301 -4.17 14.11 19.02
N LYS A 302 -4.68 13.76 17.83
CA LYS A 302 -3.95 13.76 16.56
C LYS A 302 -2.75 12.82 16.55
N ARG A 303 -2.80 11.73 17.34
CA ARG A 303 -1.84 10.63 17.21
C ARG A 303 -2.22 9.75 16.05
N VAL A 304 -1.23 9.31 15.30
CA VAL A 304 -1.43 8.44 14.14
C VAL A 304 -1.84 7.06 14.63
N LEU A 305 -3.01 6.61 14.21
CA LEU A 305 -3.49 5.25 14.42
C LEU A 305 -3.13 4.37 13.22
N LEU A 306 -3.35 4.92 12.03
CA LEU A 306 -3.03 4.28 10.77
C LEU A 306 -2.30 5.29 9.87
N LYS A 307 -1.20 4.85 9.26
CA LYS A 307 -0.40 5.57 8.27
C LYS A 307 -0.49 4.79 6.96
N ASP A 308 -0.66 5.53 5.86
CA ASP A 308 -0.69 4.98 4.50
C ASP A 308 -1.62 3.75 4.38
N ALA A 309 -2.86 3.91 4.85
CA ALA A 309 -3.76 2.79 5.08
C ALA A 309 -4.79 2.63 3.97
N SER A 310 -5.18 1.37 3.69
CA SER A 310 -6.32 1.11 2.83
C SER A 310 -7.65 1.48 3.52
N VAL A 311 -8.68 1.70 2.70
CA VAL A 311 -10.04 1.94 3.22
C VAL A 311 -10.52 0.77 4.10
N ASP A 312 -10.21 -0.48 3.75
CA ASP A 312 -10.55 -1.66 4.57
C ASP A 312 -10.01 -1.55 6.00
N ARG A 313 -8.74 -1.14 6.15
CA ARG A 313 -8.11 -1.01 7.47
C ARG A 313 -8.74 0.11 8.28
N ILE A 314 -9.13 1.21 7.63
CA ILE A 314 -9.85 2.32 8.28
C ILE A 314 -11.23 1.85 8.73
N GLU A 315 -11.96 1.13 7.88
CA GLU A 315 -13.29 0.59 8.23
C GLU A 315 -13.21 -0.38 9.40
N ALA A 316 -12.25 -1.31 9.38
CA ALA A 316 -12.01 -2.24 10.48
C ALA A 316 -11.72 -1.49 11.79
N ARG A 317 -10.82 -0.51 11.75
CA ARG A 317 -10.43 0.27 12.93
C ARG A 317 -11.57 1.13 13.51
N LEU A 318 -12.46 1.64 12.66
CA LEU A 318 -13.62 2.43 13.09
C LEU A 318 -14.80 1.55 13.56
N GLY A 319 -14.77 0.25 13.25
CA GLY A 319 -15.77 -0.73 13.69
C GLY A 319 -15.50 -1.35 15.07
N GLU A 320 -14.28 -1.16 15.60
CA GLU A 320 -13.88 -1.52 16.98
C GLU A 320 -14.50 -0.57 18.03
#